data_AF-A0A0R1W6M4-F1
#
_entry.id   AF-A0A0R1W6M4-F1
#
_cell.length_a   1.000
_cell.length_b   1.000
_cell.length_c   1.000
_cell.angle_alpha   90.00
_cell.angle_beta   90.00
_cell.angle_gamma   90.00
#
_symmetry.space_group_name_H-M   'P 1'
#
loop_
_entity.id
_entity.type
_entity.pdbx_description
1 polymer ?
#
loop_
_entity_poly.entity_id
_entity_poly.type
_entity_poly.pdbx_seq_one_letter_code
_entity_poly.pdbx_strand_id
1 'polypeptide(L)'
;MLAGAFASFFTGVTEPLEFSFMFVAWPLYVLHAVFTGLSLAFAAMMHWTAGFSFSAGLVDFTLSSHLPIANKPYMLLVQGVVMAFIYYFGFDFAIRKFNLMTPGREEDSVKDEATGIVETSDTDDKYTTMAKKIFVAIGGKDNINVIDHCTTRLRLQLKDPQIVNQAAVRSAGAAGVNVIDDTNVHIVVGTEVEFVADALADVYDGKIDVKLSDHQTSNESVKKEVKPTVNQDPEVNIGETDEFYSIADGKMIDLEDVNDATFAQKLIGDGFAIEPANGKITSPVDGKIMTIFPTKHAVGIKTNNGLQVLVHMGINTVDLKGAPFEIAVENGQKVHHGELLAIADLDAIKTAGKDTTMITIVTNMDHVDYLKFNQPTGKINHDQLSLRVKIK
;
A
#
# COMPACT_ATOMS: atom_id res chain seq x y z
N MET A 1 2.25 -2.28 -13.07
CA MET A 1 2.61 -2.84 -14.40
C MET A 1 1.75 -2.31 -15.54
N LEU A 2 0.42 -2.23 -15.40
CA LEU A 2 -0.47 -1.76 -16.48
C LEU A 2 -0.17 -0.32 -16.95
N ALA A 3 0.08 0.61 -16.03
CA ALA A 3 0.45 1.99 -16.36
C ALA A 3 1.77 2.08 -17.15
N GLY A 4 2.79 1.29 -16.77
CA GLY A 4 4.06 1.20 -17.49
C GLY A 4 3.87 0.61 -18.89
N ALA A 5 3.07 -0.45 -19.04
CA ALA A 5 2.74 -1.04 -20.33
C ALA A 5 2.01 -0.05 -21.26
N PHE A 6 1.06 0.71 -20.73
CA PHE A 6 0.37 1.75 -21.50
C PHE A 6 1.32 2.86 -21.93
N ALA A 7 2.18 3.34 -21.02
CA ALA A 7 3.19 4.35 -21.34
C ALA A 7 4.14 3.86 -22.45
N SER A 8 4.69 2.64 -22.33
CA SER A 8 5.56 2.05 -23.35
C SER A 8 4.87 1.88 -24.69
N PHE A 9 3.61 1.44 -24.73
CA PHE A 9 2.86 1.35 -25.98
C PHE A 9 2.59 2.73 -26.60
N PHE A 10 2.14 3.69 -25.79
CA PHE A 10 1.66 4.98 -26.28
C PHE A 10 2.82 5.89 -26.70
N THR A 11 3.81 6.07 -25.83
CA THR A 11 4.94 6.99 -26.06
C THR A 11 6.18 6.30 -26.59
N GLY A 12 6.34 4.99 -26.34
CA GLY A 12 7.55 4.24 -26.70
C GLY A 12 8.59 4.14 -25.59
N VAL A 13 8.35 4.74 -24.42
CA VAL A 13 9.30 4.72 -23.29
C VAL A 13 9.20 3.39 -22.54
N THR A 14 10.22 2.54 -22.67
CA THR A 14 10.24 1.17 -22.09
C THR A 14 11.04 1.04 -20.80
N GLU A 15 11.79 2.07 -20.40
CA GLU A 15 12.69 2.04 -19.23
C GLU A 15 12.06 1.49 -17.94
N PRO A 16 10.82 1.86 -17.54
CA PRO A 16 10.24 1.33 -16.30
C PRO A 16 10.02 -0.19 -16.30
N LEU A 17 9.69 -0.75 -17.47
CA LEU A 17 9.54 -2.20 -17.64
C LEU A 17 10.89 -2.89 -17.67
N GLU A 18 11.84 -2.33 -18.42
CA GLU A 18 13.19 -2.87 -18.56
C GLU A 18 13.96 -2.89 -17.25
N PHE A 19 13.86 -1.83 -16.44
CA PHE A 19 14.48 -1.79 -15.11
C PHE A 19 13.92 -2.87 -14.19
N SER A 20 12.62 -3.15 -14.26
CA SER A 20 12.00 -4.21 -13.47
C SER A 20 12.60 -5.59 -13.81
N PHE A 21 12.86 -5.87 -15.09
CA PHE A 21 13.51 -7.12 -15.50
C PHE A 21 15.02 -7.12 -15.21
N MET A 22 15.70 -5.99 -15.35
CA MET A 22 17.16 -5.91 -15.12
C MET A 22 17.54 -6.30 -13.69
N PHE A 23 16.74 -5.91 -12.69
CA PHE A 23 17.03 -6.21 -11.28
C PHE A 23 16.42 -7.52 -10.78
N VAL A 24 15.27 -7.94 -11.32
CA VAL A 24 14.55 -9.12 -10.81
C VAL A 24 14.80 -10.37 -11.67
N ALA A 25 14.98 -10.20 -12.98
CA ALA A 25 14.97 -11.28 -13.96
C ALA A 25 15.95 -11.01 -15.11
N TRP A 26 17.20 -10.70 -14.81
CA TRP A 26 18.20 -10.27 -15.80
C TRP A 26 18.32 -11.18 -17.05
N PRO A 27 18.10 -12.52 -17.00
CA PRO A 27 18.12 -13.34 -18.22
C PRO A 27 17.00 -12.99 -19.20
N LEU A 28 15.84 -12.56 -18.71
CA LEU A 28 14.74 -12.08 -19.57
C LEU A 28 15.10 -10.76 -20.25
N TYR A 29 15.91 -9.91 -19.61
CA TYR A 29 16.42 -8.69 -20.24
C TYR A 29 17.36 -9.00 -21.41
N VAL A 30 18.22 -10.02 -21.28
CA VAL A 30 19.06 -10.49 -22.40
C VAL A 30 18.20 -11.07 -23.52
N LEU A 31 17.16 -11.85 -23.18
CA LEU A 31 16.22 -12.39 -24.17
C LEU A 31 15.47 -11.28 -24.92
N HIS A 32 15.03 -10.23 -24.21
CA HIS A 32 14.45 -9.01 -24.78
C HIS A 32 15.38 -8.34 -25.80
N ALA A 33 16.66 -8.17 -25.45
CA ALA A 33 17.65 -7.58 -26.35
C ALA A 33 17.81 -8.39 -27.65
N VAL A 34 17.83 -9.73 -27.55
CA VAL A 34 17.89 -10.63 -28.72
C VAL A 34 16.64 -10.51 -29.58
N PHE A 35 15.45 -10.58 -28.98
CA PHE A 35 14.18 -10.48 -29.71
C PHE A 35 14.02 -9.12 -30.40
N THR A 36 14.41 -8.03 -29.72
CA THR A 36 14.41 -6.68 -30.29
C THR A 36 15.37 -6.57 -31.46
N GLY A 37 16.61 -7.06 -31.32
CA GLY A 37 17.60 -7.08 -32.41
C GLY A 37 17.11 -7.85 -33.63
N LEU A 38 16.53 -9.04 -33.44
CA LEU A 38 15.96 -9.84 -34.52
C LEU A 38 14.76 -9.16 -35.20
N SER A 39 13.89 -8.53 -34.42
CA SER A 39 12.74 -7.78 -34.93
C SER A 39 13.20 -6.62 -35.82
N LEU A 40 14.15 -5.80 -35.36
CA LEU A 40 14.67 -4.69 -36.14
C LEU A 40 15.43 -5.15 -37.39
N ALA A 41 16.23 -6.21 -37.28
CA ALA A 41 16.92 -6.79 -38.43
C ALA A 41 15.93 -7.30 -39.49
N PHE A 42 14.84 -7.95 -39.07
CA PHE A 42 13.79 -8.42 -39.99
C PHE A 42 13.07 -7.25 -40.69
N ALA A 43 12.67 -6.22 -39.93
CA ALA A 43 12.06 -5.03 -40.50
C ALA A 43 12.99 -4.36 -41.54
N ALA A 44 14.28 -4.28 -41.23
CA ALA A 44 15.29 -3.73 -42.14
C ALA A 44 15.45 -4.56 -43.42
N MET A 45 15.50 -5.90 -43.32
CA MET A 45 15.58 -6.79 -44.48
C MET A 45 14.35 -6.69 -45.40
N MET A 46 13.16 -6.52 -44.81
CA MET A 46 11.91 -6.40 -45.54
C MET A 46 11.64 -4.96 -46.05
N HIS A 47 12.54 -4.03 -45.70
CA HIS A 47 12.41 -2.60 -45.94
C HIS A 47 11.10 -2.00 -45.39
N TRP A 48 10.63 -2.52 -44.25
CA TRP A 48 9.45 -1.98 -43.57
C TRP A 48 9.88 -0.84 -42.67
N THR A 49 9.58 0.39 -43.09
CA THR A 49 10.02 1.60 -42.41
C THR A 49 8.83 2.52 -42.13
N ALA A 50 8.68 2.91 -40.88
CA ALA A 50 8.04 4.15 -40.47
C ALA A 50 9.20 5.01 -39.94
N GLY A 51 9.33 6.27 -40.33
CA GLY A 51 10.47 7.09 -39.88
C GLY A 51 10.67 7.07 -38.35
N PHE A 52 11.86 7.39 -37.86
CA PHE A 52 12.16 7.38 -36.43
C PHE A 52 12.29 8.81 -35.91
N SER A 53 11.33 9.29 -35.11
CA SER A 53 11.36 10.67 -34.61
C SER A 53 11.68 10.77 -33.11
N PHE A 54 11.12 9.89 -32.28
CA PHE A 54 11.30 10.00 -30.82
C PHE A 54 11.62 8.66 -30.15
N SER A 55 10.66 7.73 -30.13
CA SER A 55 10.76 6.54 -29.27
C SER A 55 9.98 5.33 -29.80
N ALA A 56 9.53 5.36 -31.06
CA ALA A 56 8.85 4.25 -31.72
C ALA A 56 7.56 3.74 -31.03
N GLY A 57 6.90 4.58 -30.22
CA GLY A 57 5.56 4.30 -29.69
C GLY A 57 4.44 4.54 -30.72
N LEU A 58 3.18 4.34 -30.31
CA LEU A 58 2.01 4.58 -31.16
C LEU A 58 1.99 6.00 -31.73
N VAL A 59 2.29 7.01 -30.91
CA VAL A 59 2.33 8.41 -31.35
C VAL A 59 3.36 8.60 -32.47
N ASP A 60 4.57 8.06 -32.28
CA ASP A 60 5.66 8.15 -33.25
C ASP A 60 5.31 7.41 -34.55
N PHE A 61 4.73 6.20 -34.46
CA PHE A 61 4.24 5.46 -35.62
C PHE A 61 3.22 6.26 -36.44
N THR A 62 2.27 6.91 -35.77
CA THR A 62 1.20 7.66 -36.43
C THR A 62 1.77 8.86 -37.19
N LEU A 63 2.66 9.62 -36.55
CA LEU A 63 3.28 10.80 -37.14
C LEU A 63 4.28 10.44 -38.25
N SER A 64 5.08 9.39 -38.05
CA SER A 64 6.14 8.99 -38.96
C SER A 64 5.68 8.21 -40.18
N SER A 65 4.46 7.64 -40.15
CA SER A 65 3.87 6.90 -41.27
C SER A 65 3.65 7.74 -42.54
N HIS A 66 3.63 9.07 -42.42
CA HIS A 66 3.43 10.02 -43.53
C HIS A 66 4.74 10.64 -44.03
N LEU A 67 5.89 10.24 -43.49
CA LEU A 67 7.19 10.78 -43.92
C LEU A 67 7.63 10.19 -45.27
N PRO A 68 8.38 10.93 -46.10
CA PRO A 68 8.83 10.46 -47.41
C PRO A 68 9.67 9.18 -47.39
N ILE A 69 10.28 8.86 -46.24
CA ILE A 69 11.11 7.66 -46.02
C ILE A 69 10.31 6.43 -45.57
N ALA A 70 9.00 6.59 -45.31
CA ALA A 70 8.16 5.50 -44.87
C ALA A 70 7.86 4.54 -46.04
N ASN A 71 8.14 3.26 -45.85
CA ASN A 71 7.90 2.20 -46.81
C ASN A 71 7.15 1.05 -46.12
N LYS A 72 5.90 0.83 -46.53
CA LYS A 72 4.98 -0.16 -45.94
C LYS A 72 4.95 -0.15 -44.39
N PRO A 73 4.74 1.02 -43.75
CA PRO A 73 4.78 1.13 -42.29
C PRO A 73 3.75 0.23 -41.59
N TYR A 74 2.58 -0.01 -42.20
CA TYR A 74 1.55 -0.91 -41.66
C TYR A 74 2.05 -2.34 -41.41
N MET A 75 3.08 -2.81 -42.11
CA MET A 75 3.67 -4.13 -41.88
C MET A 75 4.38 -4.22 -40.53
N LEU A 76 4.78 -3.09 -39.93
CA LEU A 76 5.32 -3.06 -38.57
C LEU A 76 4.26 -3.40 -37.52
N LEU A 77 2.98 -3.10 -37.78
CA LEU A 77 1.88 -3.54 -36.90
C LEU A 77 1.68 -5.06 -36.99
N VAL A 78 1.74 -5.61 -38.20
CA VAL A 78 1.66 -7.06 -38.43
C VAL A 78 2.83 -7.76 -37.74
N GLN A 79 4.04 -7.22 -37.91
CA GLN A 79 5.24 -7.69 -37.21
C GLN A 79 5.09 -7.58 -35.71
N GLY A 80 4.53 -6.48 -35.20
CA GLY A 80 4.27 -6.28 -33.76
C GLY A 80 3.37 -7.36 -33.18
N VAL A 81 2.32 -7.77 -33.89
CA VAL A 81 1.46 -8.90 -33.48
C VAL A 81 2.25 -10.21 -33.44
N VAL A 82 3.05 -10.50 -34.46
CA VAL A 82 3.90 -11.71 -34.48
C VAL A 82 4.90 -11.69 -33.34
N MET A 83 5.54 -10.55 -33.09
CA MET A 83 6.47 -10.38 -31.97
C MET A 83 5.76 -10.53 -30.63
N ALA A 84 4.53 -10.06 -30.46
CA ALA A 84 3.77 -10.25 -29.22
C ALA A 84 3.63 -11.75 -28.87
N PHE A 85 3.35 -12.61 -29.86
CA PHE A 85 3.34 -14.06 -29.64
C PHE A 85 4.72 -14.63 -29.33
N ILE A 86 5.76 -14.22 -30.06
CA ILE A 86 7.14 -14.66 -29.81
C ILE A 86 7.59 -14.28 -28.40
N TYR A 87 7.34 -13.04 -27.98
CA TYR A 87 7.63 -12.55 -26.63
C TYR A 87 6.83 -13.33 -25.59
N TYR A 88 5.52 -13.49 -25.77
CA TYR A 88 4.67 -14.20 -24.81
C TYR A 88 5.15 -15.63 -24.60
N PHE A 89 5.28 -16.43 -25.66
CA PHE A 89 5.69 -17.83 -25.54
C PHE A 89 7.16 -17.99 -25.17
N GLY A 90 8.04 -17.12 -25.67
CA GLY A 90 9.46 -17.15 -25.34
C GLY A 90 9.72 -16.81 -23.87
N PHE A 91 9.05 -15.79 -23.35
CA PHE A 91 9.19 -15.39 -21.95
C PHE A 91 8.48 -16.41 -21.05
N ASP A 92 7.25 -16.84 -21.37
CA ASP A 92 6.54 -17.87 -20.59
C ASP A 92 7.36 -19.17 -20.49
N PHE A 93 7.94 -19.61 -21.62
CA PHE A 93 8.84 -20.76 -21.63
C PHE A 93 10.07 -20.52 -20.75
N ALA A 94 10.77 -19.39 -20.90
CA ALA A 94 11.96 -19.09 -20.10
C ALA A 94 11.64 -19.01 -18.60
N ILE A 95 10.55 -18.34 -18.24
CA ILE A 95 10.06 -18.19 -16.87
C ILE A 95 9.76 -19.56 -16.27
N ARG A 96 8.99 -20.41 -16.96
CA ARG A 96 8.64 -21.75 -16.45
C ARG A 96 9.83 -22.70 -16.43
N LYS A 97 10.68 -22.68 -17.44
CA LYS A 97 11.80 -23.62 -17.61
C LYS A 97 12.94 -23.35 -16.64
N PHE A 98 13.26 -22.07 -16.44
CA PHE A 98 14.37 -21.64 -15.57
C PHE A 98 13.88 -21.10 -14.22
N ASN A 99 12.58 -21.20 -13.97
CA ASN A 99 11.94 -20.74 -12.75
C ASN A 99 12.31 -19.30 -12.37
N LEU A 100 12.33 -18.41 -13.38
CA LEU A 100 12.76 -17.03 -13.17
C LEU A 100 11.73 -16.28 -12.33
N MET A 101 12.19 -15.57 -11.31
CA MET A 101 11.36 -14.63 -10.57
C MET A 101 10.96 -13.51 -11.52
N THR A 102 9.69 -13.11 -11.50
CA THR A 102 9.20 -11.97 -12.28
C THR A 102 8.34 -11.09 -11.39
N PRO A 103 8.27 -9.78 -11.62
CA PRO A 103 7.33 -8.91 -10.90
C PRO A 103 5.91 -9.49 -10.96
N GLY A 104 5.33 -9.85 -9.81
CA GLY A 104 4.01 -10.50 -9.71
C GLY A 104 4.02 -12.04 -9.71
N ARG A 105 5.18 -12.69 -9.74
CA ARG A 105 5.39 -14.14 -9.55
C ARG A 105 6.34 -14.34 -8.37
N GLU A 106 5.87 -14.01 -7.17
CA GLU A 106 6.52 -14.42 -5.92
C GLU A 106 6.13 -15.89 -5.66
N GLU A 107 7.08 -16.74 -5.25
CA GLU A 107 6.80 -18.16 -5.04
C GLU A 107 5.94 -18.40 -3.79
N ASP A 108 4.75 -18.94 -4.00
CA ASP A 108 3.93 -19.63 -2.99
C ASP A 108 4.15 -21.16 -3.01
N SER A 109 5.37 -21.64 -3.30
CA SER A 109 5.64 -23.08 -3.42
C SER A 109 6.50 -23.69 -2.31
N VAL A 110 5.78 -24.24 -1.32
CA VAL A 110 5.98 -25.50 -0.59
C VAL A 110 7.00 -25.55 0.58
N LYS A 111 6.43 -25.45 1.80
CA LYS A 111 6.31 -26.61 2.70
C LYS A 111 4.91 -26.64 3.29
N ASP A 112 4.03 -27.40 2.65
CA ASP A 112 2.82 -27.95 3.26
C ASP A 112 3.26 -28.99 4.29
N GLU A 113 3.36 -28.59 5.55
CA GLU A 113 2.94 -29.46 6.64
C GLU A 113 1.71 -28.82 7.26
N ALA A 114 0.63 -29.59 7.24
CA ALA A 114 -0.61 -29.28 7.92
C ALA A 114 -0.33 -29.03 9.41
N THR A 115 -0.47 -27.79 9.85
CA THR A 115 -0.59 -27.47 11.27
C THR A 115 -1.91 -26.79 11.51
N GLY A 116 -2.85 -27.59 12.05
CA GLY A 116 -3.97 -27.21 12.91
C GLY A 116 -4.90 -26.13 12.39
N ILE A 117 -6.12 -26.53 12.03
CA ILE A 117 -7.27 -25.61 12.03
C ILE A 117 -7.41 -25.10 13.47
N VAL A 118 -6.98 -23.86 13.71
CA VAL A 118 -7.18 -23.16 14.99
C VAL A 118 -8.67 -22.95 15.16
N GLU A 119 -9.25 -23.47 16.25
CA GLU A 119 -10.64 -23.16 16.61
C GLU A 119 -10.78 -21.66 16.86
N THR A 120 -11.56 -20.99 16.01
CA THR A 120 -11.98 -19.61 16.21
C THR A 120 -13.26 -19.63 17.03
N SER A 121 -13.27 -18.96 18.17
CA SER A 121 -14.50 -18.74 18.95
C SER A 121 -15.31 -17.59 18.31
N ASP A 122 -16.64 -17.60 18.47
CA ASP A 122 -17.54 -16.51 18.02
C ASP A 122 -17.22 -15.13 18.66
N THR A 123 -16.30 -15.10 19.64
CA THR A 123 -15.82 -13.90 20.33
C THR A 123 -14.44 -13.41 19.87
N ASP A 124 -13.72 -14.17 19.04
CA ASP A 124 -12.39 -13.76 18.57
C ASP A 124 -12.52 -12.73 17.43
N ASP A 125 -11.91 -11.58 17.60
CA ASP A 125 -11.79 -10.60 16.52
C ASP A 125 -10.80 -11.07 15.44
N LYS A 126 -10.81 -10.39 14.28
CA LYS A 126 -10.00 -10.78 13.11
C LYS A 126 -8.49 -10.84 13.43
N TYR A 127 -8.03 -9.97 14.34
CA TYR A 127 -6.62 -9.88 14.73
C TYR A 127 -6.21 -11.01 15.66
N THR A 128 -7.06 -11.36 16.64
CA THR A 128 -6.84 -12.50 17.52
C THR A 128 -6.82 -13.80 16.74
N THR A 129 -7.72 -13.94 15.76
CA THR A 129 -7.74 -15.09 14.86
C THR A 129 -6.45 -15.20 14.04
N MET A 130 -5.99 -14.08 13.48
CA MET A 130 -4.74 -14.02 12.72
C MET A 130 -3.52 -14.31 13.60
N ALA A 131 -3.46 -13.72 14.80
CA ALA A 131 -2.39 -13.91 15.76
C ALA A 131 -2.30 -15.37 16.24
N LYS A 132 -3.42 -16.03 16.57
CA LYS A 132 -3.42 -17.45 16.94
C LYS A 132 -2.88 -18.35 15.82
N LYS A 133 -3.29 -18.09 14.57
CA LYS A 133 -2.78 -18.84 13.40
C LYS A 133 -1.29 -18.61 13.16
N ILE A 134 -0.84 -17.36 13.26
CA ILE A 134 0.59 -17.01 13.15
C ILE A 134 1.38 -17.67 14.27
N PHE A 135 0.88 -17.64 15.51
CA PHE A 135 1.52 -18.24 16.69
C PHE A 135 1.79 -19.73 16.51
N VAL A 136 0.83 -20.50 16.00
CA VAL A 136 1.02 -21.92 15.69
C VAL A 136 2.02 -22.08 14.53
N ALA A 137 1.89 -21.28 13.48
CA ALA A 137 2.72 -21.36 12.28
C ALA A 137 4.21 -21.04 12.52
N ILE A 138 4.53 -20.23 13.53
CA ILE A 138 5.92 -19.91 13.91
C ILE A 138 6.53 -20.88 14.93
N GLY A 139 5.82 -21.96 15.31
CA GLY A 139 6.31 -22.98 16.24
C GLY A 139 5.93 -22.75 17.71
N GLY A 140 4.99 -21.86 17.99
CA GLY A 140 4.44 -21.63 19.33
C GLY A 140 5.40 -20.94 20.30
N LYS A 141 5.07 -20.98 21.60
CA LYS A 141 5.77 -20.25 22.66
C LYS A 141 7.26 -20.58 22.74
N ASP A 142 7.62 -21.83 22.50
CA ASP A 142 8.98 -22.32 22.67
C ASP A 142 9.94 -21.74 21.62
N ASN A 143 9.43 -21.30 20.46
CA ASN A 143 10.23 -20.79 19.37
C ASN A 143 10.35 -19.25 19.34
N ILE A 144 9.64 -18.51 20.19
CA ILE A 144 9.63 -17.04 20.18
C ILE A 144 10.56 -16.50 21.28
N ASN A 145 11.44 -15.55 20.93
CA ASN A 145 12.27 -14.80 21.87
C ASN A 145 11.78 -13.37 22.07
N VAL A 146 11.50 -12.66 20.97
CA VAL A 146 11.05 -11.26 20.98
C VAL A 146 9.94 -11.06 19.96
N ILE A 147 8.89 -10.35 20.36
CA ILE A 147 7.81 -9.88 19.50
C ILE A 147 7.92 -8.35 19.43
N ASP A 148 8.13 -7.82 18.25
CA ASP A 148 8.17 -6.38 17.96
C ASP A 148 7.42 -6.11 16.65
N HIS A 149 7.16 -4.85 16.31
CA HIS A 149 6.52 -4.49 15.06
C HIS A 149 6.97 -3.12 14.55
N CYS A 150 6.87 -2.91 13.25
CA CYS A 150 6.99 -1.61 12.62
C CYS A 150 5.72 -1.31 11.82
N THR A 151 5.63 -0.19 11.13
CA THR A 151 4.41 0.34 10.47
C THR A 151 3.58 -0.67 9.66
N THR A 152 4.22 -1.67 9.04
CA THR A 152 3.52 -2.69 8.23
C THR A 152 3.96 -4.13 8.48
N ARG A 153 4.89 -4.37 9.42
CA ARG A 153 5.52 -5.69 9.60
C ARG A 153 5.70 -6.07 11.06
N LEU A 154 5.38 -7.31 11.40
CA LEU A 154 5.82 -7.93 12.65
C LEU A 154 7.30 -8.24 12.51
N ARG A 155 8.07 -7.92 13.54
CA ARG A 155 9.49 -8.22 13.67
C ARG A 155 9.64 -9.22 14.80
N LEU A 156 9.87 -10.48 14.45
CA LEU A 156 9.98 -11.57 15.39
C LEU A 156 11.43 -12.01 15.49
N GLN A 157 11.92 -12.19 16.72
CA GLN A 157 13.13 -12.96 16.98
C GLN A 157 12.72 -14.35 17.40
N LEU A 158 13.09 -15.36 16.61
CA LEU A 158 12.80 -16.76 16.82
C LEU A 158 14.08 -17.53 17.19
N LYS A 159 13.94 -18.64 17.89
CA LYS A 159 15.08 -19.53 18.21
C LYS A 159 15.51 -20.36 17.00
N ASP A 160 14.55 -20.82 16.21
CA ASP A 160 14.77 -21.54 14.97
C ASP A 160 13.77 -21.07 13.89
N PRO A 161 14.20 -20.18 12.98
CA PRO A 161 13.39 -19.73 11.85
C PRO A 161 13.03 -20.83 10.85
N GLN A 162 13.71 -21.99 10.84
CA GLN A 162 13.41 -23.08 9.92
C GLN A 162 12.10 -23.81 10.26
N ILE A 163 11.61 -23.64 11.48
CA ILE A 163 10.32 -24.17 11.94
C ILE A 163 9.14 -23.33 11.40
N VAL A 164 9.40 -22.08 10.95
CA VAL A 164 8.34 -21.19 10.47
C VAL A 164 7.68 -21.73 9.21
N ASN A 165 6.40 -22.07 9.33
CA ASN A 165 5.56 -22.42 8.20
C ASN A 165 5.06 -21.13 7.51
N GLN A 166 5.82 -20.66 6.52
CA GLN A 166 5.50 -19.44 5.78
C GLN A 166 4.15 -19.51 5.06
N ALA A 167 3.74 -20.70 4.61
CA ALA A 167 2.45 -20.89 3.95
C ALA A 167 1.29 -20.72 4.94
N ALA A 168 1.42 -21.27 6.13
CA ALA A 168 0.44 -21.09 7.20
C ALA A 168 0.35 -19.62 7.64
N VAL A 169 1.48 -18.91 7.73
CA VAL A 169 1.51 -17.46 8.04
C VAL A 169 0.82 -16.64 6.95
N ARG A 170 1.05 -16.94 5.66
CA ARG A 170 0.34 -16.28 4.55
C ARG A 170 -1.16 -16.58 4.57
N SER A 171 -1.53 -17.83 4.83
CA SER A 171 -2.93 -18.25 4.96
C SER A 171 -3.66 -17.62 6.15
N ALA A 172 -2.90 -17.15 7.15
CA ALA A 172 -3.44 -16.40 8.28
C ALA A 172 -3.84 -14.96 7.92
N GLY A 173 -3.47 -14.47 6.73
CA GLY A 173 -3.77 -13.11 6.25
C GLY A 173 -2.54 -12.23 6.05
N ALA A 174 -1.32 -12.76 6.23
CA ALA A 174 -0.10 -11.98 5.99
C ALA A 174 0.17 -11.82 4.49
N ALA A 175 0.52 -10.60 4.07
CA ALA A 175 0.89 -10.27 2.70
C ALA A 175 2.27 -10.85 2.29
N GLY A 176 3.11 -11.22 3.25
CA GLY A 176 4.43 -11.80 2.97
C GLY A 176 5.19 -12.19 4.22
N VAL A 177 6.24 -13.00 4.07
CA VAL A 177 7.14 -13.41 5.15
C VAL A 177 8.57 -13.34 4.63
N ASN A 178 9.43 -12.61 5.34
CA ASN A 178 10.83 -12.41 5.02
C ASN A 178 11.69 -12.95 6.17
N VAL A 179 12.44 -14.02 5.92
CA VAL A 179 13.46 -14.51 6.85
C VAL A 179 14.73 -13.69 6.59
N ILE A 180 15.17 -12.90 7.59
CA ILE A 180 16.29 -11.97 7.45
C ILE A 180 17.61 -12.67 7.77
N ASP A 181 17.63 -13.45 8.85
CA ASP A 181 18.79 -14.21 9.30
C ASP A 181 18.35 -15.44 10.11
N ASP A 182 19.30 -16.12 10.75
CA ASP A 182 19.10 -17.33 11.57
C ASP A 182 18.28 -17.08 12.86
N THR A 183 17.84 -15.85 13.11
CA THR A 183 17.04 -15.47 14.27
C THR A 183 15.88 -14.51 13.96
N ASN A 184 15.99 -13.64 12.96
CA ASN A 184 15.05 -12.55 12.71
C ASN A 184 14.12 -12.90 11.53
N VAL A 185 12.81 -12.86 11.78
CA VAL A 185 11.76 -13.08 10.79
C VAL A 185 10.81 -11.90 10.78
N HIS A 186 10.56 -11.35 9.59
CA HIS A 186 9.62 -10.25 9.38
C HIS A 186 8.36 -10.74 8.66
N ILE A 187 7.19 -10.56 9.26
CA ILE A 187 5.90 -10.90 8.65
C ILE A 187 5.20 -9.62 8.22
N VAL A 188 4.89 -9.47 6.94
CA VAL A 188 4.19 -8.31 6.40
C VAL A 188 2.69 -8.50 6.61
N VAL A 189 2.10 -7.69 7.49
CA VAL A 189 0.67 -7.75 7.83
C VAL A 189 -0.08 -6.59 7.18
N GLY A 190 0.58 -5.44 7.00
CA GLY A 190 -0.07 -4.19 6.56
C GLY A 190 -0.27 -3.22 7.71
N THR A 191 -1.07 -2.19 7.51
CA THR A 191 -1.25 -1.08 8.47
C THR A 191 -1.86 -1.50 9.81
N GLU A 192 -2.41 -2.70 9.91
CA GLU A 192 -3.06 -3.25 11.11
C GLU A 192 -2.13 -4.11 11.97
N VAL A 193 -0.81 -4.04 11.72
CA VAL A 193 0.18 -4.94 12.30
C VAL A 193 0.36 -4.82 13.81
N GLU A 194 0.10 -3.64 14.38
CA GLU A 194 0.13 -3.40 15.83
C GLU A 194 -0.90 -4.27 16.55
N PHE A 195 -2.15 -4.33 16.04
CA PHE A 195 -3.22 -5.15 16.63
C PHE A 195 -2.89 -6.65 16.58
N VAL A 196 -2.22 -7.09 15.51
CA VAL A 196 -1.77 -8.48 15.39
C VAL A 196 -0.59 -8.76 16.31
N ALA A 197 0.30 -7.78 16.55
CA ALA A 197 1.42 -7.90 17.47
C ALA A 197 0.95 -8.02 18.93
N ASP A 198 0.00 -7.18 19.33
CA ASP A 198 -0.57 -7.17 20.68
C ASP A 198 -1.35 -8.46 20.96
N ALA A 199 -2.20 -8.89 20.01
CA ALA A 199 -2.90 -10.15 20.12
C ALA A 199 -1.92 -11.34 20.16
N LEU A 200 -0.81 -11.28 19.42
CA LEU A 200 0.22 -12.32 19.45
C LEU A 200 0.97 -12.34 20.79
N ALA A 201 1.22 -11.17 21.39
CA ALA A 201 1.79 -11.05 22.73
C ALA A 201 0.85 -11.59 23.81
N ASP A 202 -0.46 -11.33 23.70
CA ASP A 202 -1.45 -11.86 24.64
C ASP A 202 -1.62 -13.39 24.52
N VAL A 203 -1.49 -13.93 23.31
CA VAL A 203 -1.40 -15.39 23.09
C VAL A 203 -0.09 -15.96 23.69
N TYR A 204 1.04 -15.27 23.52
CA TYR A 204 2.34 -15.68 24.10
C TYR A 204 2.33 -15.69 25.64
N ASP A 205 1.72 -14.67 26.25
CA ASP A 205 1.57 -14.54 27.70
C ASP A 205 0.54 -15.52 28.29
N GLY A 206 -0.23 -16.23 27.45
CA GLY A 206 -1.23 -17.20 27.86
C GLY A 206 -2.54 -16.58 28.36
N LYS A 207 -2.81 -15.32 28.00
CA LYS A 207 -4.10 -14.66 28.27
C LYS A 207 -5.19 -15.12 27.31
N ILE A 208 -4.79 -15.62 26.14
CA ILE A 208 -5.66 -16.13 25.09
C ILE A 208 -5.31 -17.61 24.84
N ASP A 209 -6.28 -18.50 25.05
CA ASP A 209 -6.09 -19.94 24.97
C ASP A 209 -6.09 -20.42 23.50
N VAL A 210 -5.11 -21.24 23.12
CA VAL A 210 -4.98 -21.82 21.77
C VAL A 210 -5.29 -23.30 21.84
N LYS A 211 -6.50 -23.69 21.46
CA LYS A 211 -6.91 -25.10 21.37
C LYS A 211 -6.67 -25.60 19.95
N LEU A 212 -5.87 -26.65 19.83
CA LEU A 212 -5.69 -27.41 18.59
C LEU A 212 -6.80 -28.46 18.53
N SER A 213 -7.62 -28.43 17.47
CA SER A 213 -8.66 -29.42 17.24
C SER A 213 -8.04 -30.71 16.65
N ASP A 214 -8.05 -31.79 17.43
CA ASP A 214 -7.78 -33.13 16.94
C ASP A 214 -9.06 -33.71 16.32
N HIS A 215 -9.24 -33.64 15.00
CA HIS A 215 -10.07 -34.64 14.31
C HIS A 215 -9.70 -34.88 12.85
N GLN A 216 -9.59 -36.17 12.56
CA GLN A 216 -9.23 -36.82 11.31
C GLN A 216 -10.23 -36.62 10.17
N THR A 217 -9.66 -36.50 8.97
CA THR A 217 -10.02 -37.14 7.70
C THR A 217 -11.50 -37.50 7.45
N SER A 218 -12.13 -36.78 6.52
CA SER A 218 -12.94 -37.43 5.48
C SER A 218 -12.99 -36.58 4.22
N ASN A 219 -12.49 -37.17 3.13
CA ASN A 219 -12.62 -36.71 1.76
C ASN A 219 -14.08 -36.37 1.42
N GLU A 220 -14.33 -35.14 0.98
CA GLU A 220 -15.27 -34.96 -0.13
C GLU A 220 -14.92 -33.71 -0.94
N SER A 221 -14.60 -33.95 -2.20
CA SER A 221 -14.25 -32.97 -3.19
C SER A 221 -15.53 -32.27 -3.67
N VAL A 222 -15.65 -30.96 -3.43
CA VAL A 222 -16.51 -30.11 -4.26
C VAL A 222 -15.71 -28.88 -4.68
N LYS A 223 -15.18 -28.97 -5.91
CA LYS A 223 -14.79 -27.81 -6.71
C LYS A 223 -16.00 -26.89 -6.83
N LYS A 224 -15.93 -25.71 -6.23
CA LYS A 224 -16.74 -24.57 -6.67
C LYS A 224 -15.82 -23.39 -6.93
N GLU A 225 -15.63 -23.18 -8.21
CA GLU A 225 -15.00 -22.05 -8.86
C GLU A 225 -15.65 -20.75 -8.34
N VAL A 226 -14.88 -19.91 -7.64
CA VAL A 226 -15.30 -18.55 -7.28
C VAL A 226 -14.41 -17.60 -8.09
N LYS A 227 -15.06 -16.90 -9.02
CA LYS A 227 -14.51 -15.77 -9.78
C LYS A 227 -13.96 -14.70 -8.80
N PRO A 228 -12.94 -13.92 -9.18
CA PRO A 228 -12.43 -12.85 -8.35
C PRO A 228 -13.56 -11.85 -8.10
N THR A 229 -14.06 -11.82 -6.88
CA THR A 229 -14.99 -10.80 -6.44
C THR A 229 -14.12 -9.71 -5.85
N VAL A 230 -14.09 -8.57 -6.55
CA VAL A 230 -13.58 -7.30 -6.05
C VAL A 230 -14.24 -7.06 -4.70
N ASN A 231 -13.45 -7.02 -3.62
CA ASN A 231 -13.92 -6.49 -2.35
C ASN A 231 -14.21 -5.01 -2.57
N GLN A 232 -15.46 -4.70 -2.89
CA GLN A 232 -15.99 -3.35 -2.81
C GLN A 232 -16.12 -3.02 -1.33
N ASP A 233 -15.37 -2.02 -0.88
CA ASP A 233 -15.64 -1.36 0.39
C ASP A 233 -17.07 -0.78 0.32
N PRO A 234 -18.02 -1.11 1.21
CA PRO A 234 -19.45 -0.96 0.89
C PRO A 234 -20.03 0.47 0.91
N GLU A 235 -19.25 1.54 1.10
CA GLU A 235 -19.82 2.87 1.35
C GLU A 235 -18.90 4.03 0.91
N VAL A 236 -18.49 4.08 -0.36
CA VAL A 236 -17.89 5.30 -0.92
C VAL A 236 -18.83 5.88 -1.96
N ASN A 237 -19.31 7.11 -1.74
CA ASN A 237 -20.29 7.76 -2.61
C ASN A 237 -19.60 8.34 -3.85
N ILE A 238 -19.56 7.52 -4.91
CA ILE A 238 -18.99 7.85 -6.22
C ILE A 238 -19.62 9.13 -6.78
N GLY A 239 -18.78 10.04 -7.27
CA GLY A 239 -19.23 11.29 -7.88
C GLY A 239 -19.69 12.38 -6.90
N GLU A 240 -19.57 12.19 -5.58
CA GLU A 240 -19.76 13.25 -4.59
C GLU A 240 -18.49 14.10 -4.39
N THR A 241 -18.61 15.22 -3.65
CA THR A 241 -17.46 16.07 -3.30
C THR A 241 -17.44 16.30 -1.79
N ASP A 242 -16.32 15.97 -1.15
CA ASP A 242 -16.09 16.32 0.25
C ASP A 242 -15.33 17.65 0.35
N GLU A 243 -15.79 18.50 1.26
CA GLU A 243 -15.16 19.77 1.60
C GLU A 243 -14.39 19.64 2.92
N PHE A 244 -13.14 20.06 2.93
CA PHE A 244 -12.23 19.97 4.06
C PHE A 244 -11.89 21.37 4.55
N TYR A 245 -12.02 21.55 5.86
CA TYR A 245 -11.80 22.80 6.56
C TYR A 245 -10.52 22.74 7.38
N SER A 246 -9.92 23.90 7.63
CA SER A 246 -8.71 24.01 8.45
C SER A 246 -8.97 23.59 9.90
N ILE A 247 -8.07 22.74 10.41
CA ILE A 247 -8.16 22.16 11.75
C ILE A 247 -7.65 23.08 12.86
N ALA A 248 -6.98 24.18 12.52
CA ALA A 248 -6.45 25.14 13.47
C ALA A 248 -6.25 26.52 12.81
N ASP A 249 -6.24 27.58 13.62
CA ASP A 249 -5.71 28.87 13.19
C ASP A 249 -4.20 28.76 13.01
N GLY A 250 -3.63 29.37 11.97
CA GLY A 250 -2.19 29.30 11.78
C GLY A 250 -1.72 29.72 10.40
N LYS A 251 -0.60 29.12 10.00
CA LYS A 251 -0.04 29.29 8.66
C LYS A 251 -0.16 27.95 7.93
N MET A 252 -0.90 27.94 6.83
CA MET A 252 -0.93 26.80 5.93
C MET A 252 0.41 26.69 5.19
N ILE A 253 0.94 25.48 5.16
CA ILE A 253 2.15 25.10 4.45
C ILE A 253 1.81 23.96 3.49
N ASP A 254 2.57 23.86 2.40
CA ASP A 254 2.42 22.73 1.49
C ASP A 254 2.79 21.44 2.23
N LEU A 255 2.09 20.35 1.91
CA LEU A 255 2.41 19.05 2.46
C LEU A 255 3.83 18.64 2.06
N GLU A 256 4.30 19.05 0.88
CA GLU A 256 5.65 18.81 0.35
C GLU A 256 6.75 19.53 1.14
N ASP A 257 6.41 20.61 1.87
CA ASP A 257 7.32 21.40 2.69
C ASP A 257 7.38 20.91 4.16
N VAL A 258 6.62 19.86 4.51
CA VAL A 258 6.61 19.28 5.85
C VAL A 258 7.94 18.58 6.13
N ASN A 259 8.48 18.76 7.34
CA ASN A 259 9.75 18.18 7.78
C ASN A 259 9.67 16.68 8.14
N ASP A 260 8.98 15.90 7.30
CA ASP A 260 8.87 14.45 7.38
C ASP A 260 8.70 13.86 5.97
N ALA A 261 9.58 12.94 5.60
CA ALA A 261 9.60 12.37 4.25
C ALA A 261 8.33 11.58 3.92
N THR A 262 7.67 11.00 4.91
CA THR A 262 6.47 10.18 4.72
C THR A 262 5.28 11.04 4.27
N PHE A 263 5.13 12.20 4.91
CA PHE A 263 4.11 13.18 4.57
C PHE A 263 4.48 13.99 3.33
N ALA A 264 5.73 14.49 3.24
CA ALA A 264 6.18 15.31 2.12
C ALA A 264 6.15 14.58 0.77
N GLN A 265 6.41 13.26 0.77
CA GLN A 265 6.34 12.44 -0.44
C GLN A 265 4.94 11.84 -0.68
N LYS A 266 3.94 12.20 0.13
CA LYS A 266 2.55 11.77 0.00
C LYS A 266 2.38 10.25 0.01
N LEU A 267 3.23 9.54 0.76
CA LEU A 267 3.27 8.06 0.77
C LEU A 267 2.04 7.44 1.43
N ILE A 268 1.46 8.13 2.42
CA ILE A 268 0.29 7.67 3.18
C ILE A 268 -1.01 8.32 2.65
N GLY A 269 -0.90 9.44 1.96
CA GLY A 269 -2.05 10.22 1.50
C GLY A 269 -1.66 11.62 1.04
N ASP A 270 -2.63 12.33 0.46
CA ASP A 270 -2.48 13.73 0.06
C ASP A 270 -3.45 14.63 0.82
N GLY A 271 -3.09 15.90 0.98
CA GLY A 271 -3.82 16.86 1.79
C GLY A 271 -3.01 18.12 2.07
N PHE A 272 -3.17 18.67 3.27
CA PHE A 272 -2.53 19.93 3.65
C PHE A 272 -1.96 19.87 5.07
N ALA A 273 -1.04 20.79 5.36
CA ALA A 273 -0.44 20.95 6.67
C ALA A 273 -0.57 22.40 7.16
N ILE A 274 -0.65 22.56 8.49
CA ILE A 274 -0.82 23.84 9.16
C ILE A 274 0.19 23.92 10.29
N GLU A 275 0.95 25.01 10.32
CA GLU A 275 1.72 25.41 11.49
C GLU A 275 0.77 26.18 12.44
N PRO A 276 0.34 25.57 13.56
CA PRO A 276 -0.76 26.09 14.36
C PRO A 276 -0.33 27.30 15.21
N ALA A 277 -1.19 28.30 15.29
CA ALA A 277 -1.06 29.45 16.18
C ALA A 277 -1.57 29.14 17.60
N ASN A 278 -2.45 28.15 17.76
CA ASN A 278 -2.98 27.71 19.04
C ASN A 278 -3.17 26.19 19.08
N GLY A 279 -3.30 25.64 20.28
CA GLY A 279 -3.39 24.19 20.50
C GLY A 279 -4.76 23.56 20.23
N LYS A 280 -5.77 24.30 19.76
CA LYS A 280 -7.10 23.75 19.53
C LYS A 280 -7.16 23.11 18.15
N ILE A 281 -7.35 21.80 18.11
CA ILE A 281 -7.45 21.03 16.88
C ILE A 281 -8.90 20.60 16.67
N THR A 282 -9.49 21.04 15.56
CA THR A 282 -10.88 20.78 15.21
C THR A 282 -11.01 19.79 14.05
N SER A 283 -12.21 19.24 13.86
CA SER A 283 -12.49 18.32 12.77
C SER A 283 -12.46 19.05 11.43
N PRO A 284 -11.75 18.53 10.42
CA PRO A 284 -11.75 19.13 9.07
C PRO A 284 -13.02 18.81 8.29
N VAL A 285 -13.80 17.82 8.71
CA VAL A 285 -14.91 17.24 7.93
C VAL A 285 -16.05 16.80 8.84
N ASP A 286 -17.24 16.67 8.24
CA ASP A 286 -18.34 15.92 8.85
C ASP A 286 -18.13 14.42 8.67
N GLY A 287 -18.26 13.64 9.74
CA GLY A 287 -18.02 12.21 9.66
C GLY A 287 -18.12 11.47 10.97
N LYS A 288 -17.48 10.31 11.01
CA LYS A 288 -17.41 9.44 12.20
C LYS A 288 -15.95 9.20 12.57
N ILE A 289 -15.62 9.36 13.85
CA ILE A 289 -14.32 8.99 14.38
C ILE A 289 -14.18 7.47 14.26
N MET A 290 -13.21 7.04 13.46
CA MET A 290 -12.90 5.63 13.25
C MET A 290 -11.92 5.13 14.30
N THR A 291 -10.86 5.92 14.52
CA THR A 291 -9.74 5.51 15.36
C THR A 291 -9.12 6.72 16.03
N ILE A 292 -8.90 6.63 17.34
CA ILE A 292 -8.02 7.51 18.11
C ILE A 292 -6.79 6.69 18.47
N PHE A 293 -5.61 7.16 18.10
CA PHE A 293 -4.37 6.42 18.34
C PHE A 293 -4.04 6.39 19.84
N PRO A 294 -3.41 5.32 20.38
CA PRO A 294 -3.17 5.19 21.84
C PRO A 294 -2.37 6.34 22.44
N THR A 295 -1.39 6.85 21.70
CA THR A 295 -0.56 8.00 22.09
C THR A 295 -1.21 9.34 21.71
N LYS A 296 -2.48 9.35 21.30
CA LYS A 296 -3.33 10.54 21.10
C LYS A 296 -2.83 11.56 20.08
N HIS A 297 -1.78 11.25 19.33
CA HIS A 297 -1.15 12.13 18.36
C HIS A 297 -1.86 12.12 17.00
N ALA A 298 -2.82 11.23 16.77
CA ALA A 298 -3.57 11.16 15.53
C ALA A 298 -5.01 10.70 15.75
N VAL A 299 -5.88 11.12 14.83
CA VAL A 299 -7.31 10.79 14.80
C VAL A 299 -7.70 10.46 13.36
N GLY A 300 -8.25 9.27 13.15
CA GLY A 300 -8.82 8.82 11.88
C GLY A 300 -10.33 9.08 11.83
N ILE A 301 -10.81 9.65 10.73
CA ILE A 301 -12.20 10.05 10.52
C ILE A 301 -12.67 9.46 9.19
N LYS A 302 -13.84 8.82 9.17
CA LYS A 302 -14.54 8.44 7.93
C LYS A 302 -15.57 9.50 7.59
N THR A 303 -15.48 10.13 6.42
CA THR A 303 -16.48 11.11 5.97
C THR A 303 -17.82 10.43 5.69
N ASN A 304 -18.89 11.21 5.64
CA ASN A 304 -20.22 10.70 5.26
C ASN A 304 -20.22 10.07 3.84
N ASN A 305 -19.29 10.51 2.98
CA ASN A 305 -19.12 9.99 1.62
C ASN A 305 -18.07 8.88 1.51
N GLY A 306 -17.47 8.43 2.62
CA GLY A 306 -16.62 7.24 2.67
C GLY A 306 -15.12 7.49 2.54
N LEU A 307 -14.66 8.74 2.46
CA LEU A 307 -13.23 9.03 2.50
C LEU A 307 -12.66 8.80 3.89
N GLN A 308 -11.44 8.25 3.95
CA GLN A 308 -10.71 8.03 5.19
C GLN A 308 -9.69 9.14 5.38
N VAL A 309 -9.93 9.98 6.38
CA VAL A 309 -9.14 11.16 6.70
C VAL A 309 -8.30 10.88 7.93
N LEU A 310 -7.03 11.27 7.89
CA LEU A 310 -6.13 11.22 9.04
C LEU A 310 -5.76 12.65 9.44
N VAL A 311 -6.08 13.00 10.68
CA VAL A 311 -5.58 14.22 11.35
C VAL A 311 -4.41 13.80 12.22
N HIS A 312 -3.20 14.24 11.89
CA HIS A 312 -1.97 13.92 12.61
C HIS A 312 -1.40 15.18 13.26
N MET A 313 -1.09 15.11 14.55
CA MET A 313 -0.73 16.25 15.39
C MET A 313 0.76 16.26 15.70
N GLY A 314 1.50 17.14 15.01
CA GLY A 314 2.96 17.24 15.10
C GLY A 314 3.68 16.18 14.29
N ILE A 315 5.02 16.16 14.36
CA ILE A 315 5.88 15.15 13.72
C ILE A 315 6.68 14.42 14.79
N ASN A 316 6.74 13.09 14.71
CA ASN A 316 7.40 12.22 15.70
C ASN A 316 6.91 12.44 17.14
N THR A 317 5.65 12.87 17.31
CA THR A 317 5.00 13.14 18.59
C THR A 317 4.47 11.87 19.28
N VAL A 318 4.42 10.75 18.56
CA VAL A 318 4.17 9.40 19.11
C VAL A 318 5.11 9.08 20.29
N ASP A 319 6.37 9.54 20.23
CA ASP A 319 7.39 9.36 21.27
C ASP A 319 7.01 10.00 22.61
N LEU A 320 6.09 10.98 22.60
CA LEU A 320 5.62 11.71 23.77
C LEU A 320 4.51 10.96 24.52
N LYS A 321 4.11 9.77 24.04
CA LYS A 321 3.20 8.83 24.71
C LYS A 321 1.86 9.46 25.15
N GLY A 322 1.38 10.44 24.38
CA GLY A 322 0.11 11.13 24.62
C GLY A 322 0.12 12.16 25.74
N ALA A 323 1.26 12.45 26.37
CA ALA A 323 1.36 13.48 27.41
C ALA A 323 0.91 14.89 26.96
N PRO A 324 1.24 15.39 25.74
CA PRO A 324 0.87 16.74 25.32
C PRO A 324 -0.52 16.83 24.69
N PHE A 325 -1.29 15.74 24.63
CA PHE A 325 -2.56 15.70 23.91
C PHE A 325 -3.72 15.31 24.84
N GLU A 326 -4.74 16.17 24.87
CA GLU A 326 -6.02 15.90 25.49
C GLU A 326 -7.07 15.69 24.39
N ILE A 327 -7.60 14.48 24.27
CA ILE A 327 -8.62 14.15 23.26
C ILE A 327 -10.00 14.50 23.79
N ALA A 328 -10.81 15.17 22.98
CA ALA A 328 -12.17 15.62 23.31
C ALA A 328 -13.28 14.75 22.68
N VAL A 329 -12.92 13.72 21.92
CA VAL A 329 -13.85 12.83 21.21
C VAL A 329 -13.61 11.36 21.53
N GLU A 330 -14.59 10.50 21.21
CA GLU A 330 -14.51 9.06 21.43
C GLU A 330 -14.59 8.26 20.11
N ASN A 331 -14.05 7.03 20.11
CA ASN A 331 -14.15 6.14 18.96
C ASN A 331 -15.63 5.85 18.62
N GLY A 332 -15.98 6.00 17.36
CA GLY A 332 -17.34 5.82 16.87
C GLY A 332 -18.26 7.05 17.03
N GLN A 333 -17.80 8.13 17.67
CA GLN A 333 -18.53 9.39 17.75
C GLN A 333 -18.72 9.99 16.36
N LYS A 334 -19.91 10.53 16.09
CA LYS A 334 -20.14 11.39 14.91
C LYS A 334 -19.69 12.81 15.25
N VAL A 335 -18.97 13.43 14.33
CA VAL A 335 -18.43 14.78 14.50
C VAL A 335 -18.82 15.65 13.31
N HIS A 336 -18.94 16.94 13.57
CA HIS A 336 -19.08 17.96 12.54
C HIS A 336 -17.77 18.70 12.28
N HIS A 337 -17.59 19.25 11.09
CA HIS A 337 -16.47 20.14 10.81
C HIS A 337 -16.45 21.30 11.83
N GLY A 338 -15.26 21.70 12.27
CA GLY A 338 -15.09 22.71 13.32
C GLY A 338 -15.32 22.21 14.76
N GLU A 339 -15.83 20.99 14.97
CA GLU A 339 -15.95 20.39 16.31
C GLU A 339 -14.58 20.07 16.90
N LEU A 340 -14.39 20.26 18.21
CA LEU A 340 -13.11 20.05 18.88
C LEU A 340 -12.74 18.56 18.90
N LEU A 341 -11.60 18.20 18.30
CA LEU A 341 -11.05 16.85 18.37
C LEU A 341 -10.07 16.68 19.53
N ALA A 342 -9.17 17.65 19.69
CA ALA A 342 -8.09 17.57 20.65
C ALA A 342 -7.55 18.95 21.06
N ILE A 343 -6.93 18.99 22.23
CA ILE A 343 -6.12 20.11 22.70
C ILE A 343 -4.67 19.62 22.73
N ALA A 344 -3.82 20.27 21.95
CA ALA A 344 -2.39 20.02 21.87
C ALA A 344 -1.61 21.09 22.64
N ASP A 345 -0.78 20.67 23.60
CA ASP A 345 0.18 21.54 24.27
C ASP A 345 1.39 21.80 23.36
N LEU A 346 1.33 22.89 22.59
CA LEU A 346 2.37 23.26 21.64
C LEU A 346 3.72 23.56 22.32
N ASP A 347 3.70 24.07 23.56
CA ASP A 347 4.92 24.40 24.30
C ASP A 347 5.62 23.14 24.79
N ALA A 348 4.85 22.13 25.25
CA ALA A 348 5.38 20.82 25.58
C ALA A 348 6.01 20.12 24.36
N ILE A 349 5.35 20.20 23.19
CA ILE A 349 5.86 19.61 21.94
C ILE A 349 7.18 20.28 21.53
N LYS A 350 7.24 21.61 21.56
CA LYS A 350 8.47 22.37 21.24
C LYS A 350 9.59 22.12 22.23
N THR A 351 9.28 22.02 23.53
CA THR A 351 10.26 21.74 24.58
C THR A 351 10.88 20.35 24.42
N ALA A 352 10.11 19.39 23.90
CA ALA A 352 10.59 18.06 23.57
C ALA A 352 11.37 17.98 22.23
N GLY A 353 11.58 19.12 21.55
CA GLY A 353 12.31 19.19 20.27
C GLY A 353 11.56 18.58 19.10
N LYS A 354 10.22 18.53 19.17
CA LYS A 354 9.35 17.96 18.14
C LYS A 354 8.68 19.07 17.32
N ASP A 355 8.28 18.72 16.11
CA ASP A 355 7.58 19.64 15.21
C ASP A 355 6.09 19.74 15.60
N THR A 356 5.55 20.95 15.57
CA THR A 356 4.14 21.24 15.89
C THR A 356 3.22 21.26 14.67
N THR A 357 3.73 20.94 13.48
CA THR A 357 2.94 20.93 12.25
C THR A 357 1.78 19.94 12.35
N MET A 358 0.57 20.44 12.10
CA MET A 358 -0.67 19.68 12.12
C MET A 358 -1.04 19.30 10.69
N ILE A 359 -1.25 18.01 10.44
CA ILE A 359 -1.38 17.45 9.10
C ILE A 359 -2.77 16.85 8.92
N THR A 360 -3.42 17.14 7.81
CA THR A 360 -4.70 16.54 7.42
C THR A 360 -4.55 15.92 6.04
N ILE A 361 -4.71 14.59 5.94
CA ILE A 361 -4.56 13.85 4.67
C ILE A 361 -5.73 12.89 4.44
N VAL A 362 -6.01 12.62 3.17
CA VAL A 362 -6.88 11.53 2.73
C VAL A 362 -6.03 10.30 2.46
N THR A 363 -6.36 9.19 3.10
CA THR A 363 -5.52 7.97 3.12
C THR A 363 -5.94 6.92 2.08
N ASN A 364 -7.21 6.90 1.68
CA ASN A 364 -7.75 6.03 0.63
C ASN A 364 -7.81 6.74 -0.73
N MET A 365 -6.64 7.19 -1.21
CA MET A 365 -6.47 7.98 -2.44
C MET A 365 -6.90 7.27 -3.72
N ASP A 366 -7.06 5.94 -3.68
CA ASP A 366 -7.57 5.14 -4.78
C ASP A 366 -9.03 5.47 -5.14
N HIS A 367 -9.81 6.03 -4.20
CA HIS A 367 -11.17 6.51 -4.42
C HIS A 367 -11.26 7.98 -4.86
N VAL A 368 -10.15 8.71 -4.83
CA VAL A 368 -10.11 10.15 -5.12
C VAL A 368 -9.85 10.40 -6.61
N ASP A 369 -10.71 11.18 -7.26
CA ASP A 369 -10.54 11.62 -8.64
C ASP A 369 -9.55 12.79 -8.73
N TYR A 370 -9.85 13.88 -8.02
CA TYR A 370 -8.94 15.02 -7.91
C TYR A 370 -9.10 15.77 -6.58
N LEU A 371 -8.01 16.44 -6.18
CA LEU A 371 -7.95 17.38 -5.07
C LEU A 371 -7.86 18.81 -5.62
N LYS A 372 -8.63 19.72 -5.06
CA LYS A 372 -8.57 21.15 -5.38
C LYS A 372 -8.36 21.98 -4.12
N PHE A 373 -7.17 22.54 -3.97
CA PHE A 373 -6.81 23.44 -2.89
C PHE A 373 -7.41 24.83 -3.12
N ASN A 374 -8.00 25.41 -2.08
CA ASN A 374 -8.63 26.73 -2.15
C ASN A 374 -7.62 27.86 -1.87
N GLN A 375 -6.72 27.65 -0.90
CA GLN A 375 -5.55 28.50 -0.65
C GLN A 375 -4.38 27.59 -0.29
N PRO A 376 -3.35 27.42 -1.13
CA PRO A 376 -2.29 26.45 -0.87
C PRO A 376 -1.32 26.89 0.23
N THR A 377 -1.15 28.20 0.46
CA THR A 377 -0.24 28.74 1.46
C THR A 377 -0.74 30.06 2.04
N GLY A 378 -0.31 30.37 3.27
CA GLY A 378 -0.55 31.66 3.91
C GLY A 378 -1.30 31.57 5.24
N LYS A 379 -1.75 32.72 5.75
CA LYS A 379 -2.49 32.76 7.01
C LYS A 379 -3.88 32.19 6.81
N ILE A 380 -4.25 31.23 7.65
CA ILE A 380 -5.57 30.59 7.64
C ILE A 380 -6.19 30.66 9.03
N ASN A 381 -7.49 30.96 9.09
CA ASN A 381 -8.24 30.85 10.33
C ASN A 381 -8.77 29.42 10.46
N HIS A 382 -9.13 28.98 11.67
CA HIS A 382 -9.85 27.72 11.87
C HIS A 382 -11.19 27.71 11.10
N ASP A 383 -11.65 26.53 10.74
CA ASP A 383 -12.92 26.31 10.03
C ASP A 383 -13.04 27.06 8.69
N GLN A 384 -11.90 27.27 8.01
CA GLN A 384 -11.85 27.87 6.69
C GLN A 384 -11.67 26.77 5.62
N LEU A 385 -12.49 26.82 4.57
CA LEU A 385 -12.43 25.87 3.47
C LEU A 385 -11.03 25.86 2.82
N SER A 386 -10.37 24.71 2.92
CA SER A 386 -8.97 24.50 2.58
C SER A 386 -8.79 23.62 1.34
N LEU A 387 -9.57 22.55 1.26
CA LEU A 387 -9.44 21.52 0.23
C LEU A 387 -10.82 20.99 -0.19
N ARG A 388 -11.02 20.76 -1.49
CA ARG A 388 -12.14 20.00 -2.03
C ARG A 388 -11.65 18.71 -2.64
N VAL A 389 -12.29 17.60 -2.29
CA VAL A 389 -11.91 16.28 -2.78
C VAL A 389 -13.07 15.70 -3.57
N LYS A 390 -12.84 15.48 -4.87
CA LYS A 390 -13.80 14.81 -5.74
C LYS A 390 -13.61 13.31 -5.64
N ILE A 391 -14.68 12.58 -5.38
CA ILE A 391 -14.69 11.11 -5.38
C ILE A 391 -14.93 10.64 -6.82
N LYS A 392 -14.20 9.58 -7.23
CA LYS A 392 -14.31 8.96 -8.57
C LYS A 392 -15.72 8.56 -8.93
#